data_AF-A0A519VNI4-F1
#
_entry.id   AF-A0A519VNI4-F1
#
_cell.length_a   1.000
_cell.length_b   1.000
_cell.length_c   1.000
_cell.angle_alpha   90.00
_cell.angle_beta   90.00
_cell.angle_gamma   90.00
#
_symmetry.space_group_name_H-M   'P 1'
#
loop_
_entity.id
_entity.type
_entity.pdbx_description
1 polymer ?
#
loop_
_entity_poly.entity_id
_entity_poly.type
_entity_poly.pdbx_seq_one_letter_code
_entity_poly.pdbx_strand_id
1 'polypeptide(L)'
;MQDEYSLAKCEQYGRRLATRLCQQYFGPQPDATLDGPALLTLTPVRQLNLLVLRQLLGRWQQEAQQLRSPYFNFEAEAVRTALTQFMNVLSRHIRLDRAALEPLLAQAAADTLLLAASAPLAFERLLLPPGPADADEPVALTQLRDNLRYLDQDKEYYQRFIDGLPTSNAPLGRDFLVQRFALYQAKMPKSVEDMPRLVAAFSALLPLTEADLWGDGPAKPAAAAPAPTVAAAAAAPAAPVSLPLPAAAPVKTHSFSTATPPAPAEPAAAAPVPAAPAPTPAAGPVPLYEKLKATQPTTPH
;
A
#
# COMPACT_ATOMS: atom_id res chain seq x y z
N MET A 1 28.31 14.18 -14.65
CA MET A 1 28.44 12.88 -13.97
C MET A 1 27.53 12.98 -12.76
N GLN A 2 26.52 12.08 -12.70
CA GLN A 2 25.55 11.89 -11.62
C GLN A 2 24.56 13.03 -11.30
N ASP A 3 23.54 13.22 -12.14
CA ASP A 3 22.28 13.92 -11.79
C ASP A 3 21.12 12.91 -11.60
N GLU A 4 21.42 11.73 -11.03
CA GLU A 4 20.41 10.70 -10.82
C GLU A 4 19.99 10.67 -9.34
N TYR A 5 18.68 10.70 -9.11
CA TYR A 5 18.11 10.56 -7.78
C TYR A 5 18.40 9.18 -7.19
N SER A 6 18.83 9.14 -5.94
CA SER A 6 19.14 7.91 -5.24
C SER A 6 17.88 7.28 -4.64
N LEU A 7 17.52 6.10 -5.14
CA LEU A 7 16.42 5.32 -4.59
C LEU A 7 16.61 5.02 -3.09
N ALA A 8 17.83 4.70 -2.68
CA ALA A 8 18.15 4.43 -1.29
C ALA A 8 17.87 5.64 -0.37
N LYS A 9 18.14 6.87 -0.84
CA LYS A 9 17.84 8.09 -0.09
C LYS A 9 16.34 8.39 -0.05
N CYS A 10 15.61 8.15 -1.14
CA CYS A 10 14.15 8.20 -1.17
C CYS A 10 13.54 7.23 -0.14
N GLU A 11 14.03 5.99 -0.07
CA GLU A 11 13.59 5.00 0.92
C GLU A 11 13.93 5.42 2.36
N GLN A 12 15.14 5.91 2.61
CA GLN A 12 15.55 6.38 3.92
C GLN A 12 14.67 7.54 4.41
N TYR A 13 14.42 8.51 3.53
CA TYR A 13 13.49 9.60 3.83
C TYR A 13 12.08 9.08 4.09
N GLY A 14 11.57 8.17 3.25
CA GLY A 14 10.26 7.55 3.42
C GLY A 14 10.09 6.87 4.77
N ARG A 15 11.09 6.12 5.24
CA ARG A 15 11.09 5.51 6.58
C ARG A 15 11.01 6.56 7.70
N ARG A 16 11.82 7.61 7.63
CA ARG A 16 11.82 8.70 8.63
C ARG A 16 10.48 9.44 8.66
N LEU A 17 9.91 9.71 7.50
CA LEU A 17 8.61 10.35 7.37
C LEU A 17 7.50 9.47 7.97
N ALA A 18 7.49 8.18 7.63
CA ALA A 18 6.51 7.23 8.15
C ALA A 18 6.55 7.16 9.67
N THR A 19 7.74 7.01 10.26
CA THR A 19 7.89 7.02 11.72
C THR A 19 7.34 8.30 12.36
N ARG A 20 7.63 9.47 11.77
CA ARG A 20 7.12 10.75 12.27
C ARG A 20 5.60 10.84 12.19
N LEU A 21 5.01 10.49 11.03
CA LEU A 21 3.56 10.56 10.83
C LEU A 21 2.82 9.58 11.75
N CYS A 22 3.35 8.36 11.90
CA CYS A 22 2.82 7.38 12.84
C CYS A 22 2.92 7.86 14.29
N GLN A 23 4.03 8.50 14.69
CA GLN A 23 4.17 9.10 16.02
C GLN A 23 3.17 10.24 16.25
N GLN A 24 2.92 11.08 15.24
CA GLN A 24 1.94 12.16 15.34
C GLN A 24 0.51 11.64 15.49
N TYR A 25 0.16 10.57 14.76
CA TYR A 25 -1.19 10.01 14.78
C TYR A 25 -1.45 9.11 16.00
N PHE A 26 -0.56 8.14 16.27
CA PHE A 26 -0.75 7.13 17.33
C PHE A 26 -0.07 7.50 18.65
N GLY A 27 0.78 8.53 18.69
CA GLY A 27 1.47 8.95 19.92
C GLY A 27 0.51 9.39 21.03
N PRO A 28 -0.49 10.25 20.74
CA PRO A 28 -1.50 10.64 21.75
C PRO A 28 -2.41 9.49 22.18
N GLN A 29 -2.63 8.51 21.32
CA GLN A 29 -3.56 7.39 21.52
C GLN A 29 -2.99 6.11 20.89
N PRO A 30 -2.28 5.26 21.66
CA PRO A 30 -1.60 4.08 21.12
C PRO A 30 -2.58 3.03 20.57
N ASP A 31 -3.80 2.98 21.12
CA ASP A 31 -4.87 2.08 20.66
C ASP A 31 -5.71 2.67 19.51
N ALA A 32 -5.35 3.86 19.01
CA ALA A 32 -6.04 4.45 17.86
C ALA A 32 -5.88 3.54 16.65
N THR A 33 -6.90 3.54 15.79
CA THR A 33 -6.89 2.79 14.54
C THR A 33 -7.29 3.71 13.41
N LEU A 34 -6.66 3.52 12.27
CA LEU A 34 -6.90 4.32 11.08
C LEU A 34 -7.78 3.55 10.09
N ASP A 35 -8.86 4.19 9.64
CA ASP A 35 -9.82 3.63 8.69
C ASP A 35 -9.57 4.09 7.25
N GLY A 36 -10.33 3.54 6.30
CA GLY A 36 -10.19 3.86 4.87
C GLY A 36 -10.38 5.36 4.54
N PRO A 37 -11.46 6.01 5.01
CA PRO A 37 -11.66 7.45 4.81
C PRO A 37 -10.56 8.32 5.44
N ALA A 38 -10.11 8.02 6.66
CA ALA A 38 -9.00 8.73 7.30
C ALA A 38 -7.69 8.52 6.53
N LEU A 39 -7.46 7.33 5.95
CA LEU A 39 -6.28 7.06 5.14
C LEU A 39 -6.17 7.99 3.93
N LEU A 40 -7.29 8.27 3.26
CA LEU A 40 -7.33 9.14 2.08
C LEU A 40 -7.00 10.61 2.41
N THR A 41 -7.15 11.01 3.67
CA THR A 41 -6.94 12.38 4.15
C THR A 41 -5.77 12.51 5.15
N LEU A 42 -5.01 11.43 5.37
CA LEU A 42 -3.93 11.35 6.35
C LEU A 42 -2.84 12.39 6.12
N THR A 43 -2.49 12.65 4.86
CA THR A 43 -1.50 13.66 4.48
C THR A 43 -2.06 14.59 3.39
N PRO A 44 -1.56 15.83 3.28
CA PRO A 44 -1.89 16.71 2.16
C PRO A 44 -1.35 16.21 0.81
N VAL A 45 -0.40 15.26 0.82
CA VAL A 45 0.16 14.65 -0.40
C VAL A 45 -0.74 13.51 -0.84
N ARG A 46 -1.72 13.81 -1.69
CA ARG A 46 -2.73 12.83 -2.15
C ARG A 46 -2.12 11.55 -2.74
N GLN A 47 -1.06 11.67 -3.54
CA GLN A 47 -0.37 10.52 -4.15
C GLN A 47 0.12 9.52 -3.10
N LEU A 48 0.66 10.00 -1.98
CA LEU A 48 1.14 9.16 -0.88
C LEU A 48 -0.02 8.36 -0.29
N ASN A 49 -1.15 9.02 -0.01
CA ASN A 49 -2.34 8.36 0.54
C ASN A 49 -2.88 7.28 -0.43
N LEU A 50 -2.91 7.57 -1.74
CA LEU A 50 -3.35 6.63 -2.76
C LEU A 50 -2.43 5.40 -2.88
N LEU A 51 -1.11 5.58 -2.76
CA LEU A 51 -0.16 4.48 -2.82
C LEU A 51 -0.20 3.59 -1.56
N VAL A 52 -0.50 4.14 -0.38
CA VAL A 52 -0.77 3.30 0.79
C VAL A 52 -1.99 2.42 0.55
N LEU A 53 -3.08 3.01 0.04
CA LEU A 53 -4.30 2.26 -0.26
C LEU A 53 -4.06 1.19 -1.34
N ARG A 54 -3.32 1.51 -2.39
CA ARG A 54 -2.95 0.56 -3.44
C ARG A 54 -2.19 -0.64 -2.89
N GLN A 55 -1.17 -0.39 -2.06
CA GLN A 55 -0.38 -1.45 -1.44
C GLN A 55 -1.24 -2.35 -0.54
N LEU A 56 -2.10 -1.75 0.28
CA LEU A 56 -3.00 -2.49 1.16
C LEU A 56 -3.94 -3.40 0.36
N LEU A 57 -4.62 -2.86 -0.65
CA LEU A 57 -5.54 -3.63 -1.49
C LEU A 57 -4.82 -4.69 -2.33
N GLY A 58 -3.58 -4.44 -2.74
CA GLY A 58 -2.74 -5.43 -3.43
C GLY A 58 -2.39 -6.60 -2.52
N ARG A 59 -1.93 -6.35 -1.30
CA ARG A 59 -1.64 -7.39 -0.30
C ARG A 59 -2.89 -8.20 0.03
N TRP A 60 -4.01 -7.51 0.23
CA TRP A 60 -5.30 -8.17 0.48
C TRP A 60 -5.71 -9.12 -0.67
N GLN A 61 -5.56 -8.69 -1.91
CA GLN A 61 -5.85 -9.55 -3.07
C GLN A 61 -4.94 -10.78 -3.10
N GLN A 62 -3.65 -10.63 -2.77
CA GLN A 62 -2.72 -11.76 -2.68
C GLN A 62 -3.13 -12.73 -1.56
N GLU A 63 -3.43 -12.23 -0.36
CA GLU A 63 -3.92 -13.05 0.76
C GLU A 63 -5.24 -13.77 0.41
N ALA A 64 -6.15 -13.10 -0.30
CA ALA A 64 -7.40 -13.69 -0.75
C ALA A 64 -7.17 -14.83 -1.78
N GLN A 65 -6.13 -14.74 -2.61
CA GLN A 65 -5.75 -15.84 -3.49
C GLN A 65 -5.24 -17.04 -2.70
N GLN A 66 -4.53 -16.82 -1.59
CA GLN A 66 -4.01 -17.87 -0.71
C GLN A 66 -5.12 -18.60 0.09
N LEU A 67 -6.33 -18.05 0.16
CA LEU A 67 -7.48 -18.76 0.73
C LEU A 67 -7.90 -19.97 -0.11
N ARG A 68 -7.53 -20.00 -1.39
CA ARG A 68 -7.89 -21.10 -2.28
C ARG A 68 -7.14 -22.37 -1.88
N SER A 69 -7.91 -23.43 -1.68
CA SER A 69 -7.42 -24.75 -1.30
C SER A 69 -7.88 -25.79 -2.32
N PRO A 70 -7.04 -26.78 -2.68
CA PRO A 70 -7.40 -27.81 -3.66
C PRO A 70 -8.55 -28.72 -3.20
N TYR A 71 -8.91 -28.70 -1.92
CA TYR A 71 -9.97 -29.54 -1.36
C TYR A 71 -11.38 -28.97 -1.55
N PHE A 72 -11.53 -27.69 -1.92
CA PHE A 72 -12.83 -27.04 -2.06
C PHE A 72 -13.04 -26.50 -3.48
N ASN A 73 -14.31 -26.52 -3.93
CA ASN A 73 -14.68 -26.01 -5.24
C ASN A 73 -14.93 -24.49 -5.21
N PHE A 74 -13.87 -23.70 -5.39
CA PHE A 74 -13.95 -22.23 -5.52
C PHE A 74 -14.57 -21.77 -6.84
N GLU A 75 -14.75 -22.69 -7.80
CA GLU A 75 -15.36 -22.41 -9.09
C GLU A 75 -16.90 -22.51 -9.04
N ALA A 76 -17.49 -23.02 -7.96
CA ALA A 76 -18.94 -23.00 -7.78
C ALA A 76 -19.45 -21.55 -7.72
N GLU A 77 -20.49 -21.23 -8.50
CA GLU A 77 -21.03 -19.87 -8.62
C GLU A 77 -21.40 -19.26 -7.26
N ALA A 78 -22.05 -20.04 -6.39
CA ALA A 78 -22.41 -19.60 -5.04
C ALA A 78 -21.18 -19.20 -4.20
N VAL A 79 -20.07 -19.94 -4.34
CA VAL A 79 -18.81 -19.66 -3.62
C VAL A 79 -18.15 -18.40 -4.18
N ARG A 80 -18.09 -18.23 -5.51
CA ARG A 80 -17.53 -17.02 -6.14
C ARG A 80 -18.28 -15.76 -5.72
N THR A 81 -19.62 -15.82 -5.73
CA THR A 81 -20.47 -14.70 -5.34
C THR A 81 -20.26 -14.35 -3.87
N ALA A 82 -20.29 -15.34 -2.97
CA ALA A 82 -20.06 -15.11 -1.54
C ALA A 82 -18.64 -14.54 -1.27
N LEU A 83 -17.62 -15.07 -1.94
CA LEU A 83 -16.25 -14.59 -1.81
C LEU A 83 -16.14 -13.13 -2.29
N THR A 84 -16.73 -12.81 -3.44
CA THR A 84 -16.72 -11.44 -3.99
C THR A 84 -17.43 -10.46 -3.05
N GLN A 85 -18.57 -10.85 -2.49
CA GLN A 85 -19.27 -10.05 -1.49
C GLN A 85 -18.42 -9.84 -0.23
N PHE A 86 -17.79 -10.89 0.28
CA PHE A 86 -16.89 -10.81 1.42
C PHE A 86 -15.72 -9.85 1.16
N MET A 87 -15.05 -9.95 0.01
CA MET A 87 -13.99 -9.01 -0.42
C MET A 87 -14.48 -7.55 -0.43
N ASN A 88 -15.67 -7.32 -0.98
CA ASN A 88 -16.27 -5.99 -1.09
C ASN A 88 -16.67 -5.39 0.26
N VAL A 89 -17.09 -6.22 1.22
CA VAL A 89 -17.39 -5.78 2.58
C VAL A 89 -16.09 -5.46 3.30
N LEU A 90 -15.12 -6.38 3.31
CA LEU A 90 -13.89 -6.20 4.09
C LEU A 90 -13.06 -5.00 3.61
N SER A 91 -12.99 -4.77 2.30
CA SER A 91 -12.29 -3.59 1.74
C SER A 91 -12.87 -2.24 2.19
N ARG A 92 -14.10 -2.20 2.73
CA ARG A 92 -14.71 -1.00 3.33
C ARG A 92 -14.46 -0.88 4.83
N HIS A 93 -14.06 -1.97 5.48
CA HIS A 93 -13.79 -2.06 6.91
C HIS A 93 -12.28 -2.14 7.18
N ILE A 94 -11.51 -1.27 6.52
CA ILE A 94 -10.08 -1.12 6.77
C ILE A 94 -9.89 -0.64 8.21
N ARG A 95 -9.02 -1.34 8.94
CA ARG A 95 -8.59 -0.98 10.29
C ARG A 95 -7.09 -1.23 10.38
N LEU A 96 -6.31 -0.15 10.48
CA LEU A 96 -4.85 -0.20 10.55
C LEU A 96 -4.37 0.29 11.91
N ASP A 97 -3.48 -0.48 12.53
CA ASP A 97 -2.69 -0.02 13.66
C ASP A 97 -1.36 0.59 13.18
N ARG A 98 -0.54 1.06 14.12
CA ARG A 98 0.77 1.63 13.83
C ARG A 98 1.69 0.63 13.10
N ALA A 99 1.75 -0.61 13.59
CA ALA A 99 2.69 -1.61 13.08
C ALA A 99 2.39 -1.99 11.62
N ALA A 100 1.11 -2.03 11.24
CA ALA A 100 0.67 -2.27 9.89
C ALA A 100 0.85 -1.03 8.97
N LEU A 101 0.57 0.17 9.49
CA LEU A 101 0.60 1.40 8.68
C LEU A 101 2.02 1.88 8.36
N GLU A 102 2.94 1.83 9.32
CA GLU A 102 4.30 2.39 9.19
C GLU A 102 5.08 1.84 7.97
N PRO A 103 5.14 0.52 7.71
CA PRO A 103 5.83 0.02 6.52
C PRO A 103 5.13 0.40 5.21
N LEU A 104 3.80 0.49 5.18
CA LEU A 104 3.05 0.91 3.99
C LEU A 104 3.31 2.38 3.66
N LEU A 105 3.34 3.24 4.68
CA LEU A 105 3.68 4.66 4.54
C LEU A 105 5.11 4.86 4.05
N ALA A 106 6.07 4.12 4.61
CA ALA A 106 7.47 4.23 4.23
C ALA A 106 7.66 3.92 2.74
N GLN A 107 7.06 2.83 2.28
CA GLN A 107 7.09 2.42 0.88
C GLN A 107 6.33 3.40 -0.01
N ALA A 108 5.15 3.86 0.39
CA ALA A 108 4.35 4.81 -0.38
C ALA A 108 5.07 6.15 -0.56
N ALA A 109 5.78 6.63 0.46
CA ALA A 109 6.58 7.84 0.38
C ALA A 109 7.74 7.68 -0.60
N ALA A 110 8.46 6.56 -0.54
CA ALA A 110 9.54 6.25 -1.49
C ALA A 110 9.02 6.14 -2.93
N ASP A 111 7.90 5.44 -3.15
CA ASP A 111 7.29 5.28 -4.46
C ASP A 111 6.70 6.59 -5.01
N THR A 112 6.25 7.50 -4.15
CA THR A 112 5.83 8.85 -4.56
C THR A 112 7.01 9.65 -5.09
N LEU A 113 8.17 9.57 -4.44
CA LEU A 113 9.39 10.23 -4.94
C LEU A 113 9.92 9.54 -6.21
N LEU A 114 9.79 8.20 -6.30
CA LEU A 114 10.16 7.42 -7.48
C LEU A 114 9.41 7.89 -8.74
N LEU A 115 8.11 8.21 -8.63
CA LEU A 115 7.30 8.70 -9.75
C LEU A 115 7.94 9.92 -10.42
N ALA A 116 8.52 10.84 -9.65
CA ALA A 116 9.23 12.00 -10.19
C ALA A 116 10.69 11.69 -10.57
N ALA A 117 11.35 10.78 -9.85
CA ALA A 117 12.76 10.45 -10.06
C ALA A 117 13.01 9.64 -11.34
N SER A 118 12.17 8.63 -11.62
CA SER A 118 12.41 7.69 -12.72
C SER A 118 11.09 7.14 -13.25
N ALA A 119 10.64 7.66 -14.39
CA ALA A 119 9.42 7.20 -15.05
C ALA A 119 9.46 5.70 -15.43
N PRO A 120 10.58 5.12 -15.93
CA PRO A 120 10.68 3.69 -16.25
C PRO A 120 10.53 2.81 -15.02
N LEU A 121 11.27 3.11 -13.96
CA LEU A 121 11.20 2.33 -12.72
C LEU A 121 9.83 2.47 -12.05
N ALA A 122 9.23 3.66 -12.09
CA ALA A 122 7.87 3.88 -11.61
C ALA A 122 6.85 3.08 -12.42
N PHE A 123 6.98 3.01 -13.75
CA PHE A 123 6.12 2.19 -14.60
C PHE A 123 6.20 0.71 -14.20
N GLU A 124 7.42 0.19 -14.07
CA GLU A 124 7.63 -1.22 -13.71
C GLU A 124 7.13 -1.57 -12.31
N ARG A 125 7.36 -0.71 -11.31
CA ARG A 125 6.98 -1.00 -9.92
C ARG A 125 5.52 -0.69 -9.63
N LEU A 126 4.95 0.32 -10.29
CA LEU A 126 3.63 0.86 -9.93
C LEU A 126 2.52 0.56 -10.94
N LEU A 127 2.85 0.18 -12.18
CA LEU A 127 1.84 -0.14 -13.17
C LEU A 127 1.87 -1.61 -13.58
N LEU A 128 3.05 -2.24 -13.58
CA LEU A 128 3.16 -3.67 -13.86
C LEU A 128 2.88 -4.54 -12.62
N PRO A 129 2.36 -5.76 -12.80
CA PRO A 129 2.24 -6.73 -11.72
C PRO A 129 3.62 -7.12 -11.14
N PRO A 130 3.70 -7.40 -9.83
CA PRO A 130 4.93 -7.92 -9.25
C PRO A 130 5.18 -9.35 -9.75
N GLY A 131 6.39 -9.60 -10.25
CA GLY A 131 6.83 -10.91 -10.74
C GLY A 131 8.28 -10.87 -11.20
N PRO A 132 8.89 -11.99 -11.59
CA PRO A 132 10.17 -11.98 -12.30
C PRO A 132 10.01 -11.36 -13.70
N ALA A 133 11.10 -10.84 -14.27
CA ALA A 133 11.07 -10.31 -15.64
C ALA A 133 10.68 -11.39 -16.65
N ASP A 134 11.17 -12.62 -16.42
CA ASP A 134 10.97 -13.78 -17.28
C ASP A 134 9.62 -14.50 -17.07
N ALA A 135 8.72 -13.96 -16.25
CA ALA A 135 7.37 -14.50 -16.17
C ALA A 135 6.64 -14.19 -17.48
N ASP A 136 6.37 -15.21 -18.27
CA ASP A 136 5.47 -15.18 -19.44
C ASP A 136 3.99 -14.93 -19.06
N GLU A 137 3.75 -14.40 -17.86
CA GLU A 137 2.40 -14.15 -17.37
C GLU A 137 1.81 -12.94 -18.10
N PRO A 138 0.67 -13.12 -18.77
CA PRO A 138 0.04 -12.09 -19.58
C PRO A 138 -0.43 -10.92 -18.72
N VAL A 139 0.03 -9.70 -19.01
CA VAL A 139 -0.50 -8.50 -18.36
C VAL A 139 -1.73 -8.01 -19.11
N ALA A 140 -2.89 -8.01 -18.43
CA ALA A 140 -4.14 -7.53 -19.01
C ALA A 140 -4.19 -5.99 -19.03
N LEU A 141 -4.68 -5.40 -20.13
CA LEU A 141 -4.86 -3.94 -20.24
C LEU A 141 -5.79 -3.37 -19.17
N THR A 142 -6.80 -4.15 -18.74
CA THR A 142 -7.70 -3.77 -17.65
C THR A 142 -6.95 -3.57 -16.33
N GLN A 143 -5.97 -4.42 -16.04
CA GLN A 143 -5.15 -4.32 -14.83
C GLN A 143 -4.26 -3.07 -14.85
N LEU A 144 -3.66 -2.73 -16.00
CA LEU A 144 -2.90 -1.48 -16.15
C LEU A 144 -3.78 -0.26 -15.89
N ARG A 145 -5.01 -0.27 -16.44
CA ARG A 145 -6.01 0.79 -16.21
C ARG A 145 -6.49 0.87 -14.76
N ASP A 146 -6.57 -0.25 -14.07
CA ASP A 146 -6.91 -0.27 -12.65
C ASP A 146 -5.77 0.29 -11.79
N ASN A 147 -4.52 -0.01 -12.13
CA ASN A 147 -3.35 0.56 -11.43
C ASN A 147 -3.24 2.08 -11.62
N LEU A 148 -3.59 2.62 -12.80
CA LEU A 148 -3.65 4.07 -13.06
C LEU A 148 -4.58 4.84 -12.10
N ARG A 149 -5.57 4.19 -11.49
CA ARG A 149 -6.52 4.86 -10.58
C ARG A 149 -5.87 5.36 -9.30
N TYR A 150 -4.72 4.80 -8.95
CA TYR A 150 -3.96 5.17 -7.76
C TYR A 150 -2.81 6.14 -8.07
N LEU A 151 -2.72 6.61 -9.32
CA LEU A 151 -1.81 7.68 -9.72
C LEU A 151 -2.59 8.98 -9.90
N ASP A 152 -2.16 10.00 -9.17
CA ASP A 152 -2.56 11.39 -9.32
C ASP A 152 -1.49 12.14 -10.11
N GLN A 153 -0.22 11.81 -9.86
CA GLN A 153 0.94 12.34 -10.57
C GLN A 153 1.08 11.71 -11.95
N ASP A 154 1.21 12.57 -12.96
CA ASP A 154 1.52 12.15 -14.34
C ASP A 154 0.55 11.12 -14.90
N LYS A 155 -0.66 11.07 -14.34
CA LYS A 155 -1.67 10.09 -14.72
C LYS A 155 -1.94 10.15 -16.22
N GLU A 156 -2.02 11.36 -16.78
CA GLU A 156 -2.22 11.56 -18.23
C GLU A 156 -1.05 11.03 -19.07
N TYR A 157 0.19 11.13 -18.57
CA TYR A 157 1.37 10.63 -19.25
C TYR A 157 1.30 9.10 -19.40
N TYR A 158 1.05 8.41 -18.28
CA TYR A 158 0.91 6.95 -18.29
C TYR A 158 -0.37 6.49 -19.01
N GLN A 159 -1.45 7.26 -18.91
CA GLN A 159 -2.69 6.97 -19.61
C GLN A 159 -2.53 7.03 -21.13
N ARG A 160 -1.86 8.07 -21.66
CA ARG A 160 -1.58 8.18 -23.10
C ARG A 160 -0.74 7.01 -23.61
N PHE A 161 0.22 6.54 -22.81
CA PHE A 161 0.96 5.33 -23.13
C PHE A 161 0.04 4.11 -23.21
N ILE A 162 -0.77 3.88 -22.18
CA ILE A 162 -1.68 2.73 -22.10
C ILE A 162 -2.73 2.74 -23.22
N ASP A 163 -3.26 3.91 -23.57
CA ASP A 163 -4.23 4.08 -24.65
C ASP A 163 -3.59 3.87 -26.04
N GLY A 164 -2.26 4.02 -26.15
CA GLY A 164 -1.48 3.72 -27.36
C GLY A 164 -1.04 2.26 -27.49
N LEU A 165 -1.35 1.39 -26.51
CA LEU A 165 -1.06 -0.04 -26.59
C LEU A 165 -2.02 -0.73 -27.56
N PRO A 166 -1.59 -1.83 -28.22
CA PRO A 166 -2.47 -2.57 -29.12
C PRO A 166 -3.68 -3.12 -28.35
N THR A 167 -4.88 -2.80 -28.83
CA THR A 167 -6.16 -3.22 -28.24
C THR A 167 -6.50 -4.69 -28.49
N SER A 168 -5.62 -5.43 -29.17
CA SER A 168 -5.77 -6.87 -29.31
C SER A 168 -5.87 -7.47 -27.91
N ASN A 169 -6.90 -8.28 -27.67
CA ASN A 169 -7.17 -8.94 -26.39
C ASN A 169 -6.11 -10.03 -26.04
N ALA A 170 -4.94 -9.95 -26.67
CA ALA A 170 -3.83 -10.83 -26.48
C ALA A 170 -3.03 -10.38 -25.24
N PRO A 171 -2.61 -11.34 -24.39
CA PRO A 171 -1.50 -11.19 -23.47
C PRO A 171 -0.40 -10.22 -23.94
N LEU A 172 -0.18 -9.13 -23.20
CA LEU A 172 1.05 -8.35 -23.37
C LEU A 172 2.07 -8.85 -22.37
N GLY A 173 3.17 -9.39 -22.88
CA GLY A 173 4.31 -9.80 -22.05
C GLY A 173 4.93 -8.59 -21.36
N ARG A 174 5.50 -8.81 -20.18
CA ARG A 174 6.11 -7.76 -19.38
C ARG A 174 7.25 -7.05 -20.13
N ASP A 175 8.16 -7.81 -20.75
CA ASP A 175 9.27 -7.25 -21.52
C ASP A 175 8.81 -6.38 -22.68
N PHE A 176 7.76 -6.80 -23.38
CA PHE A 176 7.16 -6.01 -24.44
C PHE A 176 6.69 -4.65 -23.91
N LEU A 177 6.01 -4.63 -22.76
CA LEU A 177 5.53 -3.38 -22.15
C LEU A 177 6.68 -2.46 -21.74
N VAL A 178 7.74 -3.01 -21.13
CA VAL A 178 8.93 -2.25 -20.72
C VAL A 178 9.64 -1.65 -21.94
N GLN A 179 9.91 -2.45 -22.97
CA GLN A 179 10.55 -1.98 -24.21
C GLN A 179 9.69 -0.93 -24.92
N ARG A 180 8.37 -1.16 -24.99
CA ARG A 180 7.43 -0.22 -25.60
C ARG A 180 7.38 1.10 -24.83
N PHE A 181 7.44 1.06 -23.50
CA PHE A 181 7.47 2.24 -22.65
C PHE A 181 8.77 3.03 -22.82
N ALA A 182 9.92 2.36 -22.92
CA ALA A 182 11.20 3.01 -23.21
C ALA A 182 11.16 3.77 -24.56
N LEU A 183 10.57 3.17 -25.60
CA LEU A 183 10.36 3.85 -26.89
C LEU A 183 9.38 5.03 -26.80
N TYR A 184 8.35 4.93 -25.96
CA TYR A 184 7.42 6.03 -25.70
C TYR A 184 8.13 7.21 -25.02
N GLN A 185 8.93 6.94 -23.99
CA GLN A 185 9.69 7.96 -23.27
C GLN A 185 10.71 8.68 -24.17
N ALA A 186 11.38 7.95 -25.07
CA ALA A 186 12.30 8.55 -26.03
C ALA A 186 11.60 9.53 -27.00
N LYS A 187 10.31 9.31 -27.29
CA LYS A 187 9.51 10.18 -28.16
C LYS A 187 8.82 11.32 -27.40
N MET A 188 8.41 11.04 -26.16
CA MET A 188 7.70 11.96 -25.28
C MET A 188 8.38 11.94 -23.91
N PRO A 189 9.44 12.75 -23.71
CA PRO A 189 10.07 12.88 -22.41
C PRO A 189 9.08 13.46 -21.40
N LYS A 190 9.14 12.97 -20.17
CA LYS A 190 8.32 13.47 -19.06
C LYS A 190 8.79 14.87 -18.63
N SER A 191 7.88 15.70 -18.14
CA SER A 191 8.21 17.02 -17.59
C SER A 191 9.17 16.90 -16.39
N VAL A 192 10.08 17.86 -16.25
CA VAL A 192 11.09 17.89 -15.17
C VAL A 192 10.55 18.61 -13.92
N GLU A 193 9.39 19.26 -14.01
CA GLU A 193 8.85 20.15 -12.96
C GLU A 193 8.25 19.42 -11.73
N ASP A 194 8.14 18.09 -11.76
CA ASP A 194 7.43 17.34 -10.72
C ASP A 194 8.24 17.22 -9.41
N MET A 195 9.57 17.11 -9.50
CA MET A 195 10.39 16.88 -8.31
C MET A 195 10.44 18.10 -7.38
N PRO A 196 10.71 19.33 -7.83
CA PRO A 196 10.78 20.50 -6.93
C PRO A 196 9.47 20.73 -6.19
N ARG A 197 8.33 20.56 -6.89
CA ARG A 197 6.99 20.65 -6.30
C ARG A 197 6.78 19.59 -5.22
N LEU A 198 7.22 18.36 -5.48
CA LEU A 198 7.12 17.28 -4.51
C LEU A 198 7.99 17.52 -3.29
N VAL A 199 9.26 17.91 -3.49
CA VAL A 199 10.17 18.23 -2.40
C VAL A 199 9.57 19.31 -1.51
N ALA A 200 8.97 20.36 -2.06
CA ALA A 200 8.28 21.38 -1.27
C ALA A 200 7.11 20.81 -0.44
N ALA A 201 6.26 19.96 -1.05
CA ALA A 201 5.13 19.35 -0.35
C ALA A 201 5.57 18.39 0.77
N PHE A 202 6.63 17.60 0.52
CA PHE A 202 7.22 16.69 1.50
C PHE A 202 7.96 17.44 2.61
N SER A 203 8.67 18.51 2.28
CA SER A 203 9.41 19.36 3.23
C SER A 203 8.49 19.98 4.30
N ALA A 204 7.23 20.26 3.94
CA ALA A 204 6.20 20.68 4.88
C ALA A 204 5.86 19.62 5.95
N LEU A 205 6.03 18.33 5.64
CA LEU A 205 5.79 17.21 6.56
C LEU A 205 7.05 16.84 7.34
N LEU A 206 8.18 16.74 6.65
CA LEU A 206 9.50 16.50 7.21
C LEU A 206 10.53 17.22 6.33
N PRO A 207 11.38 18.10 6.87
CA PRO A 207 12.32 18.88 6.07
C PRO A 207 13.11 18.00 5.09
N LEU A 208 13.05 18.38 3.82
CA LEU A 208 13.68 17.70 2.69
C LEU A 208 14.18 18.74 1.72
N THR A 209 15.41 18.58 1.24
CA THR A 209 15.95 19.34 0.11
C THR A 209 16.19 18.41 -1.07
N GLU A 210 16.24 18.97 -2.28
CA GLU A 210 16.53 18.18 -3.49
C GLU A 210 17.91 17.54 -3.43
N ALA A 211 18.88 18.25 -2.85
CA ALA A 211 20.24 17.74 -2.63
C ALA A 211 20.26 16.50 -1.74
N ASP A 212 19.34 16.34 -0.78
CA ASP A 212 19.26 15.15 0.07
C ASP A 212 18.86 13.90 -0.72
N LEU A 213 18.27 14.05 -1.91
CA LEU A 213 17.80 12.95 -2.75
C LEU A 213 18.83 12.53 -3.80
N TRP A 214 19.80 13.36 -4.15
CA TRP A 214 20.84 13.01 -5.14
C TRP A 214 21.79 11.94 -4.63
N GLY A 215 22.33 11.09 -5.50
CA GLY A 215 23.36 10.09 -5.16
C GLY A 215 24.52 10.65 -4.34
N ASP A 216 25.07 11.78 -4.78
CA ASP A 216 26.23 12.44 -4.15
C ASP A 216 25.86 13.46 -3.06
N GLY A 217 24.56 13.64 -2.79
CA GLY A 217 24.06 14.51 -1.74
C GLY A 217 24.56 14.17 -0.32
N PRO A 218 24.54 15.11 0.63
CA PRO A 218 25.00 14.86 2.00
C PRO A 218 24.20 13.71 2.63
N ALA A 219 24.88 12.62 3.03
CA ALA A 219 24.25 11.47 3.67
C ALA A 219 23.84 11.72 5.14
N LYS A 220 23.72 12.99 5.57
CA LYS A 220 23.56 13.36 6.98
C LYS A 220 22.20 14.02 7.18
N PRO A 221 21.43 13.64 8.23
CA PRO A 221 20.23 14.41 8.58
C PRO A 221 20.66 15.85 8.84
N ALA A 222 19.98 16.81 8.20
CA ALA A 222 20.08 18.22 8.54
C ALA A 222 20.04 18.37 10.06
N ALA A 223 21.21 18.63 10.64
CA ALA A 223 21.36 18.90 12.06
C ALA A 223 20.62 20.21 12.34
N ALA A 224 19.94 20.19 13.48
CA ALA A 224 19.12 21.27 13.99
C ALA A 224 19.75 22.66 13.84
N ALA A 225 18.88 23.64 13.59
CA ALA A 225 19.17 25.05 13.79
C ALA A 225 19.84 25.27 15.16
N PRO A 226 20.83 26.18 15.27
CA PRO A 226 21.50 26.43 16.54
C PRO A 226 20.54 27.15 17.49
N ALA A 227 20.07 26.45 18.52
CA ALA A 227 19.51 27.09 19.71
C ALA A 227 20.67 27.67 20.54
N PRO A 228 20.51 28.89 21.12
CA PRO A 228 21.56 29.52 21.91
C PRO A 228 21.79 28.75 23.21
N THR A 229 23.07 28.50 23.49
CA THR A 229 23.62 27.83 24.65
C THR A 229 23.24 28.55 25.94
N VAL A 230 22.43 27.92 26.79
CA VAL A 230 22.26 28.34 28.19
C VAL A 230 23.18 27.52 29.07
N ALA A 231 24.06 28.27 29.73
CA ALA A 231 24.82 28.00 30.96
C ALA A 231 24.99 26.54 31.44
N ALA A 232 26.26 26.14 31.47
CA ALA A 232 26.76 25.03 32.26
C ALA A 232 26.50 25.22 33.76
N ALA A 233 25.91 24.20 34.40
CA ALA A 233 25.99 23.98 35.83
C ALA A 233 26.59 22.59 36.07
N ALA A 234 27.73 22.59 36.73
CA ALA A 234 28.47 21.40 37.13
C ALA A 234 27.83 20.75 38.36
N ALA A 235 27.82 19.41 38.41
CA ALA A 235 27.91 18.65 39.66
C ALA A 235 28.45 17.24 39.35
N ALA A 236 29.34 16.79 40.22
CA ALA A 236 30.33 15.72 40.03
C ALA A 236 29.81 14.35 40.60
N PRO A 237 30.64 13.30 40.81
CA PRO A 237 30.35 11.93 40.36
C PRO A 237 30.20 10.89 41.48
N ALA A 238 29.74 9.67 41.15
CA ALA A 238 30.03 8.40 41.86
C ALA A 238 29.34 7.24 41.10
N ALA A 239 30.07 6.35 40.41
CA ALA A 239 30.69 5.10 40.87
C ALA A 239 29.82 3.85 40.55
N PRO A 240 30.43 2.68 40.27
CA PRO A 240 29.88 1.62 39.41
C PRO A 240 29.25 0.45 40.20
N VAL A 241 29.15 -0.73 39.55
CA VAL A 241 28.68 -2.07 40.02
C VAL A 241 27.14 -2.27 39.99
N SER A 242 26.54 -3.35 39.47
CA SER A 242 26.97 -4.72 39.11
C SER A 242 26.01 -5.34 38.08
N LEU A 243 26.52 -6.26 37.24
CA LEU A 243 25.74 -7.30 36.56
C LEU A 243 25.23 -8.35 37.57
N PRO A 244 24.08 -8.98 37.30
CA PRO A 244 24.10 -10.46 37.23
C PRO A 244 23.18 -11.05 36.14
N LEU A 245 23.72 -12.01 35.40
CA LEU A 245 23.04 -13.18 34.84
C LEU A 245 23.45 -14.40 35.71
N PRO A 246 22.91 -15.62 35.54
CA PRO A 246 21.61 -16.08 35.05
C PRO A 246 20.94 -17.07 36.04
N ALA A 247 19.65 -17.39 35.85
CA ALA A 247 19.09 -18.64 36.38
C ALA A 247 18.05 -19.20 35.40
N ALA A 248 18.14 -20.51 35.20
CA ALA A 248 17.51 -21.28 34.14
C ALA A 248 16.20 -21.96 34.57
N ALA A 249 15.37 -22.22 33.54
CA ALA A 249 14.37 -23.30 33.41
C ALA A 249 13.04 -23.19 34.21
N PRO A 250 11.97 -23.93 33.85
CA PRO A 250 11.75 -24.80 32.68
C PRO A 250 10.44 -24.53 31.88
N VAL A 251 10.42 -25.19 30.73
CA VAL A 251 9.34 -25.49 29.78
C VAL A 251 8.01 -25.85 30.46
N LYS A 252 6.89 -25.25 30.01
CA LYS A 252 5.55 -25.84 30.14
C LYS A 252 5.04 -26.23 28.75
N THR A 253 5.03 -27.52 28.53
CA THR A 253 4.36 -28.23 27.45
C THR A 253 2.85 -27.98 27.52
N HIS A 254 2.27 -27.49 26.43
CA HIS A 254 0.82 -27.48 26.24
C HIS A 254 0.36 -28.91 25.95
N SER A 255 -0.27 -29.54 26.94
CA SER A 255 -1.04 -30.77 26.77
C SER A 255 -2.28 -30.47 25.93
N PHE A 256 -2.39 -31.13 24.78
CA PHE A 256 -3.64 -31.22 24.02
C PHE A 256 -4.58 -32.16 24.77
N SER A 257 -5.64 -31.60 25.35
CA SER A 257 -6.75 -32.38 25.90
C SER A 257 -7.67 -32.76 24.74
N THR A 258 -7.64 -34.04 24.38
CA THR A 258 -8.58 -34.67 23.44
C THR A 258 -9.98 -34.71 24.06
N ALA A 259 -10.91 -33.93 23.52
CA ALA A 259 -12.33 -34.07 23.81
C ALA A 259 -12.95 -35.05 22.82
N THR A 260 -13.43 -36.17 23.37
CA THR A 260 -14.16 -37.26 22.72
C THR A 260 -15.51 -36.77 22.15
N PRO A 261 -15.90 -37.20 20.93
CA PRO A 261 -17.21 -36.89 20.35
C PRO A 261 -18.30 -37.81 20.91
N PRO A 262 -19.53 -37.31 21.21
CA PRO A 262 -20.68 -38.18 21.34
C PRO A 262 -21.31 -38.46 19.97
N ALA A 263 -21.57 -39.74 19.73
CA ALA A 263 -22.23 -40.31 18.56
C ALA A 263 -23.78 -40.23 18.69
N PRO A 264 -24.58 -40.69 17.71
CA PRO A 264 -25.68 -39.94 17.10
C PRO A 264 -27.08 -40.27 17.66
N ALA A 265 -28.00 -39.32 17.58
CA ALA A 265 -29.43 -39.56 17.75
C ALA A 265 -30.17 -39.35 16.41
N GLU A 266 -30.85 -40.40 15.96
CA GLU A 266 -31.73 -40.47 14.78
C GLU A 266 -33.17 -39.97 15.14
N PRO A 267 -34.13 -39.85 14.18
CA PRO A 267 -34.78 -38.57 13.87
C PRO A 267 -36.25 -38.52 14.32
N ALA A 268 -36.70 -37.33 14.76
CA ALA A 268 -38.12 -37.05 14.95
C ALA A 268 -38.64 -36.13 13.84
N ALA A 269 -39.63 -36.62 13.10
CA ALA A 269 -40.35 -35.88 12.07
C ALA A 269 -41.18 -34.74 12.68
N ALA A 270 -41.08 -33.54 12.11
CA ALA A 270 -42.04 -32.46 12.29
C ALA A 270 -42.21 -31.67 10.98
N ALA A 271 -43.48 -31.36 10.69
CA ALA A 271 -44.06 -30.89 9.43
C ALA A 271 -43.66 -29.45 9.03
N PRO A 272 -43.97 -28.99 7.80
CA PRO A 272 -43.37 -27.80 7.20
C PRO A 272 -43.99 -26.50 7.74
N VAL A 273 -43.12 -25.53 8.04
CA VAL A 273 -43.50 -24.16 8.41
C VAL A 273 -43.53 -23.32 7.13
N PRO A 274 -44.57 -22.51 6.86
CA PRO A 274 -44.71 -21.77 5.61
C PRO A 274 -43.67 -20.65 5.49
N ALA A 275 -43.14 -20.50 4.27
CA ALA A 275 -42.15 -19.50 3.90
C ALA A 275 -42.69 -18.07 4.08
N ALA A 276 -42.00 -17.28 4.90
CA ALA A 276 -42.12 -15.83 4.91
C ALA A 276 -41.35 -15.24 3.71
N PRO A 277 -41.86 -14.19 3.06
CA PRO A 277 -41.24 -13.63 1.86
C PRO A 277 -39.91 -12.94 2.17
N ALA A 278 -38.94 -13.13 1.28
CA ALA A 278 -37.62 -12.53 1.35
C ALA A 278 -37.70 -10.99 1.40
N PRO A 279 -36.89 -10.30 2.24
CA PRO A 279 -36.77 -8.87 2.17
C PRO A 279 -36.08 -8.49 0.85
N THR A 280 -36.73 -7.60 0.11
CA THR A 280 -36.20 -6.97 -1.10
C THR A 280 -34.86 -6.29 -0.76
N PRO A 281 -33.76 -6.53 -1.50
CA PRO A 281 -32.53 -5.79 -1.26
C PRO A 281 -32.75 -4.35 -1.72
N ALA A 282 -32.95 -3.46 -0.75
CA ALA A 282 -32.82 -2.02 -0.94
C ALA A 282 -31.45 -1.74 -1.59
N ALA A 283 -31.46 -0.94 -2.65
CA ALA A 283 -30.27 -0.51 -3.38
C ALA A 283 -29.24 0.08 -2.41
N GLY A 284 -28.23 -0.71 -2.07
CA GLY A 284 -27.14 -0.31 -1.19
C GLY A 284 -26.21 0.70 -1.88
N PRO A 285 -25.58 1.61 -1.12
CA PRO A 285 -24.70 2.61 -1.69
C PRO A 285 -23.44 1.99 -2.30
N VAL A 286 -23.13 2.51 -3.49
CA VAL A 286 -22.06 2.17 -4.44
C VAL A 286 -20.68 1.99 -3.74
N PRO A 287 -19.89 0.95 -4.07
CA PRO A 287 -18.56 0.69 -3.50
C PRO A 287 -17.60 1.88 -3.58
N LEU A 288 -16.63 2.01 -2.66
CA LEU A 288 -15.63 3.10 -2.70
C LEU A 288 -14.83 3.12 -4.02
N TYR A 289 -14.48 1.94 -4.54
CA TYR A 289 -13.90 1.78 -5.89
C TYR A 289 -14.83 2.25 -7.02
N GLU A 290 -16.14 2.18 -6.84
CA GLU A 290 -17.13 2.67 -7.81
C GLU A 290 -17.50 4.15 -7.61
N LYS A 291 -17.40 4.68 -6.38
CA LYS A 291 -17.49 6.14 -6.15
C LYS A 291 -16.38 6.89 -6.88
N LEU A 292 -15.20 6.26 -7.01
CA LEU A 292 -14.11 6.75 -7.86
C LEU A 292 -14.38 6.62 -9.37
N LYS A 293 -15.31 5.75 -9.81
CA LYS A 293 -15.79 5.71 -11.21
C LYS A 293 -16.73 6.87 -11.50
N ALA A 294 -17.56 7.28 -10.53
CA ALA A 294 -18.63 8.26 -10.72
C ALA A 294 -18.16 9.74 -10.79
N THR A 295 -16.88 10.03 -10.52
CA THR A 295 -16.35 11.41 -10.51
C THR A 295 -15.65 11.83 -11.81
N GLN A 296 -15.77 11.05 -12.90
CA GLN A 296 -15.27 11.50 -14.21
C GLN A 296 -16.29 12.43 -14.87
N PRO A 297 -15.87 13.58 -15.45
CA PRO A 297 -16.68 14.24 -16.45
C PRO A 297 -16.74 13.33 -17.67
N THR A 298 -17.94 12.88 -18.02
CA THR A 298 -18.22 12.22 -19.29
C THR A 298 -18.03 13.27 -20.39
N THR A 299 -16.84 13.33 -20.99
CA THR A 299 -16.65 14.12 -22.22
C THR A 299 -17.23 13.33 -23.38
N PRO A 300 -18.20 13.87 -24.13
CA PRO A 300 -18.78 13.19 -25.29
C PRO A 300 -17.87 13.33 -26.51
N HIS A 301 -17.78 12.24 -27.26
CA HIS A 301 -17.30 12.05 -28.63
C HIS A 301 -15.80 12.21 -28.96
#